data_AF-A0AA43TPT9-F1
#
_entry.id   AF-A0AA43TPT9-F1
#
_cell.length_a   1.000
_cell.length_b   1.000
_cell.length_c   1.000
_cell.angle_alpha   90.00
_cell.angle_beta   90.00
_cell.angle_gamma   90.00
#
_symmetry.space_group_name_H-M   'P 1'
#
loop_
_entity.id
_entity.type
_entity.pdbx_description
1 polymer ?
#
loop_
_entity_poly.entity_id
_entity_poly.type
_entity_poly.pdbx_seq_one_letter_code
_entity_poly.pdbx_strand_id
1 'polypeptide(L)'
;MSKTINLFGIVLILATGIVYAEAAFDFEELMEKIDTNSRNLQSNISSKDANSSIALAKQMQSDFKLVEGFFEKRGNSADAVTDAKKYEDLAAEVVKFVEANDFDTASNKALELTKNCDNACHDTYKPL
;
A
#
# COMPACT_ATOMS: atom_id res chain seq x y z
N MET A 1 15.15 -22.29 -71.87
CA MET A 1 13.81 -22.17 -71.27
C MET A 1 13.84 -22.77 -69.87
N SER A 2 14.13 -21.97 -68.84
CA SER A 2 14.03 -22.40 -67.44
C SER A 2 12.73 -21.87 -66.84
N LYS A 3 11.82 -22.77 -66.48
CA LYS A 3 10.55 -22.45 -65.81
C LYS A 3 10.82 -22.17 -64.33
N THR A 4 10.56 -20.95 -63.89
CA THR A 4 10.53 -20.58 -62.47
C THR A 4 9.16 -20.90 -61.89
N ILE A 5 9.09 -21.82 -60.93
CA ILE A 5 7.90 -22.04 -60.11
C ILE A 5 8.15 -21.31 -58.78
N ASN A 6 7.44 -20.21 -58.57
CA ASN A 6 7.44 -19.47 -57.31
C ASN A 6 6.55 -20.20 -56.30
N LEU A 7 7.14 -20.78 -55.25
CA LEU A 7 6.41 -21.19 -54.05
C LEU A 7 6.26 -19.96 -53.14
N PHE A 8 5.05 -19.40 -53.08
CA PHE A 8 4.68 -18.41 -52.06
C PHE A 8 4.40 -19.15 -50.73
N GLY A 9 5.38 -19.13 -49.82
CA GLY A 9 5.19 -19.58 -48.44
C GLY A 9 4.62 -18.44 -47.60
N ILE A 10 3.38 -18.60 -47.10
CA ILE A 10 2.80 -17.71 -46.09
C ILE A 10 3.41 -18.10 -44.75
N VAL A 11 4.31 -17.27 -44.23
CA VAL A 11 4.84 -17.38 -42.86
C VAL A 11 3.87 -16.62 -41.94
N LEU A 12 3.04 -17.36 -41.20
CA LEU A 12 2.20 -16.79 -40.14
C LEU A 12 3.08 -16.61 -38.90
N ILE A 13 3.61 -15.41 -38.70
CA ILE A 13 4.36 -15.05 -37.49
C ILE A 13 3.36 -14.88 -36.35
N LEU A 14 3.24 -15.90 -35.50
CA LEU A 14 2.57 -15.79 -34.19
C LEU A 14 3.44 -14.93 -33.27
N ALA A 15 3.17 -13.63 -33.25
CA ALA A 15 3.68 -12.75 -32.21
C ALA A 15 2.92 -13.03 -30.91
N THR A 16 3.44 -13.94 -30.09
CA THR A 16 2.96 -14.11 -28.72
C THR A 16 3.46 -12.93 -27.88
N GLY A 17 2.64 -11.90 -27.75
CA GLY A 17 2.86 -10.87 -26.73
C GLY A 17 2.78 -11.53 -25.36
N ILE A 18 3.83 -11.39 -24.56
CA ILE A 18 3.80 -11.78 -23.15
C ILE A 18 2.86 -10.80 -22.45
N VAL A 19 1.63 -11.24 -22.19
CA VAL A 19 0.69 -10.49 -21.35
C VAL A 19 1.09 -10.80 -19.91
N TYR A 20 1.70 -9.85 -19.23
CA TYR A 20 1.86 -9.92 -17.78
C TYR A 20 0.47 -9.72 -17.18
N ALA A 21 -0.05 -10.76 -16.51
CA ALA A 21 -1.19 -10.60 -15.63
C ALA A 21 -0.68 -9.86 -14.37
N GLU A 22 -0.76 -8.54 -14.40
CA GLU A 22 -0.62 -7.74 -13.18
C GLU A 22 -1.79 -8.16 -12.27
N ALA A 23 -1.48 -8.74 -11.11
CA ALA A 23 -2.52 -9.05 -10.14
C ALA A 23 -3.29 -7.74 -9.87
N ALA A 24 -4.61 -7.78 -10.05
CA ALA A 24 -5.43 -6.60 -9.81
C ALA A 24 -5.15 -6.11 -8.39
N PHE A 25 -4.78 -4.84 -8.25
CA PHE A 25 -4.58 -4.22 -6.96
C PHE A 25 -5.90 -4.27 -6.19
N ASP A 26 -5.92 -5.08 -5.13
CA ASP A 26 -7.08 -5.22 -4.25
C ASP A 26 -6.97 -4.20 -3.12
N PHE A 27 -7.74 -3.12 -3.25
CA PHE A 27 -7.75 -2.05 -2.26
C PHE A 27 -8.40 -2.50 -0.94
N GLU A 28 -9.36 -3.43 -0.97
CA GLU A 28 -10.01 -3.94 0.23
C GLU A 28 -9.04 -4.79 1.04
N GLU A 29 -8.31 -5.69 0.38
CA GLU A 29 -7.24 -6.49 1.01
C GLU A 29 -6.14 -5.57 1.60
N LEU A 30 -5.76 -4.50 0.89
CA LEU A 30 -4.81 -3.52 1.43
C LEU A 30 -5.32 -2.88 2.72
N MET A 31 -6.58 -2.46 2.76
CA MET A 31 -7.15 -1.81 3.94
C MET A 31 -7.31 -2.79 5.11
N GLU A 32 -7.70 -4.05 4.87
CA GLU A 32 -7.74 -5.10 5.89
C GLU A 32 -6.33 -5.39 6.47
N LYS A 33 -5.32 -5.42 5.59
CA LYS A 33 -3.92 -5.55 5.99
C LYS A 33 -3.47 -4.37 6.86
N ILE A 34 -3.80 -3.13 6.48
CA ILE A 34 -3.46 -1.93 7.27
C ILE A 34 -4.11 -1.99 8.65
N ASP A 35 -5.39 -2.35 8.71
CA ASP A 35 -6.14 -2.49 9.96
C ASP A 35 -5.50 -3.55 10.88
N THR A 36 -5.15 -4.71 10.34
CA THR A 36 -4.44 -5.76 11.08
C THR A 36 -3.06 -5.33 11.54
N ASN A 37 -2.30 -4.68 10.66
CA ASN A 37 -0.96 -4.18 10.98
C ASN A 37 -1.00 -3.09 12.05
N SER A 38 -2.03 -2.25 12.08
CA SER A 38 -2.18 -1.22 13.11
C SER A 38 -2.29 -1.82 14.52
N ARG A 39 -3.06 -2.92 14.67
CA ARG A 39 -3.18 -3.67 15.93
C ARG A 39 -1.87 -4.35 16.32
N ASN A 40 -1.23 -4.99 15.36
CA ASN A 40 0.04 -5.67 15.58
C ASN A 40 1.16 -4.68 15.95
N LEU A 41 1.17 -3.49 15.34
CA LEU A 41 2.12 -2.43 15.67
C LEU A 41 1.95 -1.98 17.11
N GLN A 42 0.71 -1.75 17.55
CA GLN A 42 0.42 -1.41 18.93
C GLN A 42 0.88 -2.51 19.91
N SER A 43 0.68 -3.78 19.55
CA SER A 43 1.14 -4.92 20.35
C SER A 43 2.66 -4.97 20.43
N ASN A 44 3.38 -4.83 19.32
CA ASN A 44 4.85 -4.81 19.27
C ASN A 44 5.43 -3.66 20.09
N ILE A 45 4.83 -2.47 20.01
CA ILE A 45 5.27 -1.32 20.82
C ILE A 45 5.04 -1.59 22.30
N SER A 46 3.89 -2.15 22.69
CA SER A 46 3.57 -2.45 24.08
C SER A 46 4.50 -3.51 24.69
N SER A 47 4.97 -4.47 23.88
CA SER A 47 5.94 -5.49 24.28
C SER A 47 7.39 -4.99 24.19
N LYS A 48 7.59 -3.74 23.77
CA LYS A 48 8.89 -3.10 23.53
C LYS A 48 9.76 -3.86 22.51
N ASP A 49 9.13 -4.55 21.57
CA ASP A 49 9.82 -5.19 20.45
C ASP A 49 10.18 -4.12 19.40
N ALA A 50 11.37 -3.53 19.56
CA ALA A 50 11.85 -2.46 18.69
C ALA A 50 11.94 -2.90 17.22
N ASN A 51 12.50 -4.09 16.96
CA ASN A 51 12.76 -4.57 15.61
C ASN A 51 11.45 -4.81 14.86
N SER A 52 10.51 -5.52 15.49
CA SER A 52 9.21 -5.79 14.87
C SER A 52 8.37 -4.51 14.73
N SER A 53 8.45 -3.58 15.69
CA SER A 53 7.78 -2.28 15.60
C SER A 53 8.30 -1.45 14.42
N ILE A 54 9.63 -1.35 14.26
CA ILE A 54 10.24 -0.60 13.15
C ILE A 54 9.92 -1.24 11.81
N ALA A 55 10.06 -2.56 11.69
CA ALA A 55 9.78 -3.26 10.44
C ALA A 55 8.32 -3.07 10.01
N LEU A 56 7.38 -3.23 10.94
CA LEU A 56 5.96 -3.10 10.65
C LEU A 56 5.56 -1.65 10.36
N ALA A 57 6.10 -0.66 11.09
CA ALA A 57 5.84 0.74 10.83
C ALA A 57 6.36 1.19 9.44
N LYS A 58 7.52 0.67 8.99
CA LYS A 58 8.02 0.89 7.61
C LYS A 58 7.14 0.24 6.56
N GLN A 59 6.61 -0.95 6.84
CA GLN A 59 5.62 -1.57 5.96
C GLN A 59 4.36 -0.70 5.85
N MET A 60 3.86 -0.19 6.98
CA MET A 60 2.68 0.69 7.00
C MET A 60 2.90 2.00 6.25
N GLN A 61 4.10 2.61 6.31
CA GLN A 61 4.44 3.77 5.45
C GLN A 61 4.23 3.44 3.96
N SER A 62 4.75 2.28 3.53
CA SER A 62 4.59 1.83 2.14
C SER A 62 3.13 1.54 1.80
N ASP A 63 2.38 0.94 2.72
CA ASP A 63 0.95 0.66 2.52
C ASP A 63 0.14 1.97 2.39
N PHE A 64 0.40 2.98 3.22
CA PHE A 64 -0.25 4.30 3.09
C PHE A 64 0.14 5.04 1.81
N LYS A 65 1.36 4.83 1.30
CA LYS A 65 1.75 5.35 -0.01
C LYS A 65 0.92 4.75 -1.16
N LEU A 66 0.56 3.46 -1.05
CA LEU A 66 -0.35 2.82 -2.00
C LEU A 66 -1.77 3.39 -1.90
N VAL A 67 -2.24 3.68 -0.68
CA VAL A 67 -3.53 4.33 -0.45
C VAL A 67 -3.56 5.74 -1.07
N GLU A 68 -2.51 6.53 -0.87
CA GLU A 68 -2.35 7.85 -1.52
C GLU A 68 -2.50 7.73 -3.03
N GLY A 69 -1.70 6.85 -3.65
CA GLY A 69 -1.72 6.66 -5.11
C GLY A 69 -3.05 6.14 -5.64
N PHE A 70 -3.80 5.37 -4.84
CA PHE A 70 -5.16 4.94 -5.19
C PHE A 70 -6.12 6.14 -5.25
N PHE A 71 -6.15 6.99 -4.23
CA PHE A 71 -7.05 8.16 -4.20
C PHE A 71 -6.64 9.25 -5.19
N GLU A 72 -5.34 9.45 -5.43
CA GLU A 72 -4.87 10.33 -6.50
C GLU A 72 -5.42 9.92 -7.88
N LYS A 73 -5.44 8.61 -8.17
CA LYS A 73 -6.00 8.07 -9.42
C LYS A 73 -7.53 8.08 -9.46
N ARG A 74 -8.18 7.84 -8.33
CA ARG A 74 -9.66 7.90 -8.20
C ARG A 74 -10.19 9.29 -8.54
N GLY A 75 -9.43 10.33 -8.17
CA GLY A 75 -9.84 11.72 -8.33
C GLY A 75 -10.94 12.11 -7.33
N ASN A 76 -11.20 13.42 -7.24
CA ASN A 76 -12.21 14.02 -6.34
C ASN A 76 -12.15 13.49 -4.89
N SER A 77 -10.94 13.24 -4.37
CA SER A 77 -10.67 12.65 -3.05
C SER A 77 -9.40 13.25 -2.43
N ALA A 78 -9.25 14.57 -2.53
CA ALA A 78 -8.05 15.30 -2.11
C ALA A 78 -7.82 15.25 -0.58
N ASP A 79 -8.90 15.19 0.19
CA ASP A 79 -8.92 14.86 1.61
C ASP A 79 -8.31 13.47 1.89
N ALA A 80 -8.75 12.42 1.19
CA ALA A 80 -8.21 11.07 1.37
C ALA A 80 -6.72 10.97 1.01
N VAL A 81 -6.28 11.69 -0.04
CA VAL A 81 -4.85 11.83 -0.38
C VAL A 81 -4.08 12.52 0.75
N THR A 82 -4.66 13.56 1.35
CA THR A 82 -4.05 14.29 2.47
C THR A 82 -3.96 13.41 3.71
N ASP A 83 -5.00 12.66 4.02
CA ASP A 83 -5.02 11.75 5.16
C ASP A 83 -4.06 10.57 4.97
N ALA A 84 -3.96 10.00 3.76
CA ALA A 84 -2.97 8.97 3.46
C ALA A 84 -1.53 9.46 3.73
N LYS A 85 -1.18 10.68 3.31
CA LYS A 85 0.12 11.30 3.60
C LYS A 85 0.35 11.49 5.10
N LYS A 86 -0.67 11.97 5.82
CA LYS A 86 -0.62 12.10 7.27
C LYS A 86 -0.34 10.75 7.95
N TYR A 87 -0.92 9.67 7.46
CA TYR A 87 -0.70 8.34 8.02
C TYR A 87 0.68 7.75 7.69
N GLU A 88 1.21 8.05 6.50
CA GLU A 88 2.62 7.81 6.17
C GLU A 88 3.54 8.51 7.18
N ASP A 89 3.31 9.81 7.43
CA ASP A 89 4.10 10.60 8.38
C ASP A 89 4.03 10.07 9.81
N LEU A 90 2.82 9.71 10.29
CA LEU A 90 2.66 9.11 11.62
C LEU A 90 3.40 7.79 11.76
N ALA A 91 3.37 6.93 10.74
CA ALA A 91 4.13 5.68 10.73
C ALA A 91 5.65 5.93 10.69
N ALA A 92 6.12 6.99 10.05
CA ALA A 92 7.52 7.42 10.12
C ALA A 92 7.91 7.96 11.51
N GLU A 93 7.02 8.71 12.17
CA GLU A 93 7.23 9.16 13.55
C GLU A 93 7.33 7.98 14.53
N VAL A 94 6.52 6.94 14.36
CA VAL A 94 6.63 5.71 15.17
C VAL A 94 8.03 5.12 15.07
N VAL A 95 8.60 5.00 13.86
CA VAL A 95 9.98 4.51 13.68
C VAL A 95 10.97 5.36 14.46
N LYS A 96 10.89 6.69 14.31
CA LYS A 96 11.78 7.63 15.00
C LYS A 96 11.73 7.47 16.52
N PHE A 97 10.54 7.34 17.11
CA PHE A 97 10.41 7.21 18.56
C PHE A 97 10.84 5.83 19.06
N VAL A 98 10.57 4.75 18.32
CA VAL A 98 11.09 3.42 18.66
C VAL A 98 12.62 3.37 18.59
N GLU A 99 13.24 3.97 17.56
CA GLU A 99 14.71 4.08 17.46
C GLU A 99 15.32 4.87 18.63
N ALA A 100 14.58 5.85 19.15
CA ALA A 100 14.95 6.62 20.35
C ALA A 100 14.66 5.90 21.68
N ASN A 101 14.15 4.65 21.65
CA ASN A 101 13.65 3.91 22.82
C ASN A 101 12.49 4.60 23.57
N ASP A 102 11.80 5.53 22.92
CA ASP A 102 10.62 6.22 23.45
C ASP A 102 9.34 5.49 23.02
N PHE A 103 9.09 4.35 23.66
CA PHE A 103 7.94 3.49 23.34
C PHE A 103 6.59 4.12 23.74
N ASP A 104 6.58 5.01 24.73
CA ASP A 104 5.36 5.67 25.17
C ASP A 104 4.89 6.66 24.11
N THR A 105 5.81 7.48 23.57
CA THR A 105 5.47 8.40 22.46
C THR A 105 5.19 7.63 21.17
N ALA A 106 5.94 6.55 20.87
CA ALA A 106 5.66 5.68 19.74
C ALA A 106 4.23 5.09 19.83
N SER A 107 3.81 4.64 21.01
CA SER A 107 2.47 4.12 21.25
C SER A 107 1.40 5.19 21.00
N ASN A 108 1.63 6.42 21.46
CA ASN A 108 0.68 7.51 21.24
C ASN A 108 0.51 7.82 19.74
N LYS A 109 1.60 7.77 18.96
CA LYS A 109 1.57 7.95 17.50
C LYS A 109 0.87 6.79 16.79
N ALA A 110 1.10 5.55 17.23
CA ALA A 110 0.40 4.39 16.71
C ALA A 110 -1.12 4.42 17.00
N LEU A 111 -1.53 4.93 18.18
CA LEU A 111 -2.94 5.16 18.50
C LEU A 111 -3.57 6.29 17.67
N GLU A 112 -2.80 7.29 17.27
CA GLU A 112 -3.28 8.37 16.41
C GLU A 112 -3.62 7.86 14.99
N LEU A 113 -2.91 6.83 14.50
CA LEU A 113 -3.26 6.15 13.25
C LEU A 113 -4.67 5.55 13.33
N THR A 114 -4.94 4.73 14.35
CA THR A 114 -6.20 3.96 14.42
C THR A 114 -7.42 4.81 14.73
N LYS A 115 -7.28 5.86 15.55
CA LYS A 115 -8.39 6.76 15.90
C LYS A 115 -8.98 7.52 14.71
N ASN A 116 -8.19 7.70 13.65
CA ASN A 116 -8.60 8.53 12.53
C ASN A 116 -9.08 7.69 11.32
N CYS A 117 -8.92 6.36 11.34
CA CYS A 117 -9.33 5.49 10.22
C CYS A 117 -10.79 5.69 9.80
N ASP A 118 -11.71 5.77 10.77
CA ASP A 118 -13.14 5.85 10.48
C ASP A 118 -13.52 7.21 9.88
N ASN A 119 -13.16 8.30 10.56
CA ASN A 119 -13.55 9.65 10.17
C ASN A 119 -12.84 10.15 8.90
N ALA A 120 -11.61 9.67 8.65
CA ALA A 120 -10.82 10.11 7.50
C ALA A 120 -11.23 9.40 6.20
N CYS A 121 -11.44 8.08 6.28
CA CYS A 121 -11.62 7.27 5.09
C CYS A 121 -12.88 6.41 5.11
N HIS A 122 -13.20 5.73 6.21
CA HIS A 122 -14.29 4.74 6.17
C HIS A 122 -15.67 5.38 6.00
N ASP A 123 -15.96 6.48 6.70
CA ASP A 123 -17.29 7.13 6.64
C ASP A 123 -17.62 7.70 5.25
N THR A 124 -16.60 8.10 4.49
CA THR A 124 -16.76 8.77 3.20
C THR A 124 -16.50 7.85 2.01
N TYR A 125 -15.52 6.96 2.10
CA TYR A 125 -14.97 6.24 0.95
C TYR A 125 -15.17 4.73 0.97
N LYS A 126 -15.58 4.14 2.10
CA LYS A 126 -15.95 2.72 2.15
C LYS A 126 -17.32 2.55 1.48
N PRO A 127 -17.43 1.75 0.40
CA PRO A 127 -18.74 1.43 -0.16
C PRO A 127 -19.58 0.69 0.90
N LEU A 128 -20.87 1.06 1.00
CA LEU A 128 -21.87 0.33 1.79
C LEU A 128 -22.13 -1.07 1.24
#